data_AF-A0A5K1FK36-F1
#
_entry.id   AF-A0A5K1FK36-F1
#
_cell.length_a   1.000
_cell.length_b   1.000
_cell.length_c   1.000
_cell.angle_alpha   90.00
_cell.angle_beta   90.00
_cell.angle_gamma   90.00
#
_symmetry.space_group_name_H-M   'P 1'
#
loop_
_entity.id
_entity.type
_entity.pdbx_description
1 polymer ?
#
loop_
_entity_poly.entity_id
_entity_poly.type
_entity_poly.pdbx_seq_one_letter_code
_entity_poly.pdbx_strand_id
1 'polypeptide(L)' 'YTPEDPKIITQCSHHFHLGCIYEWMERSESCPVCGK' A
#
# COMPACT_ATOMS: atom_id res chain seq x y z
N TYR A 1 10.04 -2.22 5.89
CA TYR A 1 9.87 -0.85 6.38
C TYR A 1 11.21 -0.34 6.88
N THR A 2 11.87 0.45 6.05
CA THR A 2 13.07 1.21 6.44
C THR A 2 12.62 2.61 6.85
N PRO A 3 13.43 3.40 7.58
CA PRO A 3 13.10 4.81 7.82
C PRO A 3 12.89 5.60 6.51
N GLU A 4 13.47 5.13 5.40
CA GLU A 4 13.31 5.67 4.06
C GLU A 4 12.02 5.22 3.35
N ASP A 5 11.40 4.10 3.77
CA ASP A 5 10.13 3.59 3.27
C ASP A 5 9.19 3.22 4.44
N PRO A 6 8.40 4.20 4.93
CA PRO A 6 7.53 3.99 6.08
C PRO A 6 6.36 3.07 5.71
N LYS A 7 5.79 2.41 6.73
CA LYS A 7 4.57 1.62 6.54
C LYS A 7 3.35 2.53 6.43
N ILE A 8 2.51 2.26 5.44
CA ILE A 8 1.18 2.85 5.30
C ILE A 8 0.15 1.80 5.70
N ILE A 9 -0.91 2.25 6.39
CA ILE A 9 -2.07 1.44 6.68
C ILE A 9 -3.22 1.95 5.82
N THR A 10 -3.76 1.07 4.99
CA THR A 10 -4.91 1.37 4.12
C THR A 10 -6.22 1.31 4.91
N GLN A 11 -7.31 1.80 4.34
CA GLN A 11 -8.64 1.80 4.99
C GLN A 11 -9.14 0.39 5.35
N CYS A 12 -8.68 -0.63 4.61
CA CYS A 12 -8.96 -2.04 4.89
C CYS A 12 -8.02 -2.65 5.96
N SER A 13 -7.28 -1.81 6.71
CA SER A 13 -6.33 -2.21 7.76
C SER A 13 -5.14 -3.07 7.28
N HIS A 14 -4.81 -3.01 5.99
CA HIS A 14 -3.63 -3.70 5.46
C HIS A 14 -2.43 -2.76 5.44
N HIS A 15 -1.26 -3.34 5.74
CA HIS A 15 -0.01 -2.61 5.85
C HIS A 15 0.83 -2.82 4.60
N PHE A 16 1.34 -1.76 4.01
CA PHE A 16 2.20 -1.83 2.82
C PHE A 16 3.38 -0.88 2.94
N HIS A 17 4.44 -1.20 2.22
CA HIS A 17 5.54 -0.27 1.96
C HIS A 17 4.99 0.93 1.20
N LEU A 18 5.41 2.14 1.58
CA LEU A 18 4.94 3.37 0.96
C LEU A 18 5.20 3.34 -0.55
N GLY A 19 6.43 3.05 -0.96
CA GLY A 19 6.77 2.93 -2.38
C GLY A 19 5.90 1.90 -3.10
N CYS A 20 5.81 0.69 -2.55
CA CYS A 20 5.07 -0.39 -3.21
C CYS A 20 3.57 -0.12 -3.37
N ILE A 21 2.91 0.51 -2.38
CA ILE A 21 1.48 0.82 -2.49
C ILE A 21 1.22 2.01 -3.41
N TYR A 22 2.16 2.97 -3.50
CA TYR A 22 2.07 4.05 -4.48
C TYR A 22 2.21 3.51 -5.91
N GLU A 23 3.23 2.69 -6.19
CA GLU A 23 3.40 2.02 -7.49
C GLU A 23 2.18 1.16 -7.85
N TRP A 24 1.58 0.51 -6.85
CA TRP A 24 0.35 -0.25 -7.04
C TRP A 24 -0.84 0.65 -7.37
N MET A 25 -1.03 1.76 -6.65
CA MET A 25 -2.11 2.71 -6.88
C MET A 25 -2.05 3.38 -8.25
N GLU A 26 -0.86 3.51 -8.86
CA GLU A 26 -0.73 3.95 -10.26
C GLU A 26 -1.34 2.96 -11.27
N ARG A 27 -1.50 1.69 -10.88
CA ARG A 27 -2.06 0.62 -11.71
C ARG A 27 -3.45 0.18 -11.29
N SER A 28 -3.79 0.31 -10.01
CA SER A 28 -5.06 -0.11 -9.42
C SER A 28 -5.30 0.56 -8.08
N GLU A 29 -6.44 1.25 -7.96
CA GLU A 29 -6.88 1.89 -6.72
C GLU A 29 -7.43 0.89 -5.69
N SER A 30 -7.59 -0.38 -6.07
CA SER A 30 -8.05 -1.45 -5.19
C SER A 30 -6.91 -2.04 -4.36
N CYS A 31 -7.23 -2.37 -3.12
CA CYS A 31 -6.33 -3.05 -2.20
C CYS A 31 -5.83 -4.39 -2.79
N PRO A 32 -4.51 -4.64 -2.87
CA PRO A 32 -3.97 -5.89 -3.45
C PRO A 32 -4.29 -7.15 -2.64
N VAL A 33 -4.61 -7.00 -1.34
CA VAL A 33 -5.00 -8.12 -0.47
C VAL A 33 -6.50 -8.39 -0.54
N CYS A 34 -7.30 -7.33 -0.70
CA CYS A 34 -8.75 -7.35 -0.58
C CYS A 34 -9.45 -7.48 -1.93
N GLY A 35 -8.82 -7.00 -3.00
CA GLY A 35 -9.44 -6.78 -4.30
C GLY A 35 -10.58 -5.75 -4.29
N LYS A 36 -10.66 -4.90 -3.25
CA LYS A 36 -11.66 -3.83 -3.11
C LYS A 36 -10.98 -2.48 -3.16
#